data_AF-A0A831TTV0-F1
#
_entry.id   AF-A0A831TTV0-F1
#
_cell.length_a   1.000
_cell.length_b   1.000
_cell.length_c   1.000
_cell.angle_alpha   90.00
_cell.angle_beta   90.00
_cell.angle_gamma   90.00
#
_symmetry.space_group_name_H-M   'P 1'
#
loop_
_entity.id
_entity.type
_entity.pdbx_description
1 polymer ?
#
loop_
_entity_poly.entity_id
_entity_poly.type
_entity_poly.pdbx_seq_one_letter_code
_entity_poly.pdbx_strand_id
1 'polypeptide(L)'
;MNTKKVTKQYRLNKWMEIIRECRSSGQTITTWCTEHNVSSKSYYYWLKRVREAACEALPALHTDQSTIVPIDLSVPNTRNHHVDTVSNSSDIVIHMGTVTLEIRNHASPTLIEHTLRALQHVR
;
A
#
# COMPACT_ATOMS: atom_id res chain seq x y z
N MET A 1 -15.51 35.11 10.19
CA MET A 1 -14.81 34.07 9.40
C MET A 1 -13.32 34.40 9.39
N ASN A 2 -12.42 33.53 9.86
CA ASN A 2 -10.98 33.83 9.92
C ASN A 2 -10.34 33.57 8.53
N THR A 3 -10.13 34.63 7.77
CA THR A 3 -9.61 34.60 6.39
C THR A 3 -8.26 33.88 6.29
N LYS A 4 -7.36 34.05 7.27
CA LYS A 4 -6.06 33.37 7.33
C LYS A 4 -6.20 31.85 7.42
N LYS A 5 -7.16 31.36 8.21
CA LYS A 5 -7.43 29.92 8.35
C LYS A 5 -7.94 29.32 7.03
N VAL A 6 -8.84 30.04 6.35
CA VAL A 6 -9.38 29.63 5.05
C VAL A 6 -8.27 29.57 3.99
N THR A 7 -7.40 30.59 3.92
CA THR A 7 -6.26 30.59 2.99
C THR A 7 -5.29 29.44 3.25
N LYS A 8 -5.00 29.13 4.52
CA LYS A 8 -4.15 27.99 4.89
C LYS A 8 -4.75 26.68 4.40
N GLN A 9 -6.04 26.45 4.65
CA GLN A 9 -6.73 25.24 4.23
C GLN A 9 -6.77 25.11 2.71
N TYR A 10 -7.08 26.20 1.99
CA TYR A 10 -7.10 26.22 0.53
C TYR A 10 -5.75 25.82 -0.06
N ARG A 11 -4.65 26.40 0.45
CA ARG A 11 -3.30 26.06 -0.01
C ARG A 11 -2.96 24.60 0.31
N LEU A 12 -3.32 24.10 1.50
CA LEU A 12 -3.10 22.71 1.87
C LEU A 12 -3.81 21.77 0.89
N ASN A 13 -5.10 22.01 0.62
CA ASN A 13 -5.88 21.22 -0.33
C ASN A 13 -5.28 21.26 -1.75
N LYS A 14 -4.90 22.44 -2.24
CA LYS A 14 -4.25 22.58 -3.54
C LYS A 14 -2.97 21.73 -3.62
N TRP A 15 -2.14 21.76 -2.58
CA TRP A 15 -0.89 21.01 -2.58
C TRP A 15 -1.08 19.51 -2.37
N MET A 16 -2.15 19.07 -1.71
CA MET A 16 -2.51 17.65 -1.66
C MET A 16 -2.77 17.10 -3.06
N GLU A 17 -3.51 17.82 -3.91
CA GLU A 17 -3.77 17.39 -5.29
C GLU A 17 -2.49 17.35 -6.13
N ILE A 18 -1.64 18.38 -6.05
CA ILE A 18 -0.34 18.42 -6.73
C ILE A 18 0.53 17.22 -6.34
N ILE A 19 0.60 16.90 -5.04
CA ILE A 19 1.38 15.77 -4.54
C ILE A 19 0.77 14.45 -5.02
N ARG A 20 -0.56 14.34 -5.04
CA ARG A 20 -1.26 13.15 -5.53
C ARG A 20 -0.97 12.90 -7.01
N GLU A 21 -1.07 13.94 -7.84
CA GLU A 21 -0.77 13.89 -9.27
C GLU A 21 0.68 13.46 -9.51
N CYS A 22 1.64 14.10 -8.83
CA CYS A 22 3.05 13.75 -8.87
C CYS A 22 3.32 12.30 -8.47
N ARG A 23 2.58 11.75 -7.51
CA ARG A 23 2.75 10.35 -7.08
C ARG A 23 2.10 9.37 -8.05
N SER A 24 0.99 9.74 -8.69
CA SER A 24 0.34 8.92 -9.71
C SER A 24 1.05 8.92 -11.05
N SER A 25 1.92 9.90 -11.33
CA SER A 25 2.64 10.00 -12.61
C SER A 25 3.71 8.92 -12.79
N GLY A 26 4.18 8.29 -11.69
CA GLY A 26 5.29 7.34 -11.73
C GLY A 26 6.66 7.98 -12.00
N GLN A 27 6.72 9.29 -12.18
CA GLN A 27 7.96 10.02 -12.40
C GLN A 27 8.70 10.30 -11.08
N THR A 28 9.99 10.63 -11.18
CA THR A 28 10.69 11.23 -10.04
C THR A 28 10.11 12.60 -9.72
N ILE A 29 10.12 12.99 -8.44
CA ILE A 29 9.64 14.31 -7.99
C ILE A 29 10.34 15.44 -8.75
N THR A 30 11.64 15.31 -9.01
CA THR A 30 12.44 16.32 -9.72
C THR A 30 12.01 16.50 -11.17
N THR A 31 11.75 15.40 -11.89
CA THR A 31 11.27 15.44 -13.27
C THR A 31 9.89 16.09 -13.32
N TRP A 32 8.96 15.59 -12.49
CA TRP A 32 7.59 16.08 -12.44
C TRP A 32 7.52 17.58 -12.08
N CYS A 33 8.30 18.00 -11.09
CA CYS A 33 8.39 19.41 -10.71
C CYS A 33 8.86 20.29 -11.87
N THR A 34 9.82 19.82 -12.67
CA THR A 34 10.34 20.56 -13.82
C THR A 34 9.29 20.68 -14.93
N GLU A 35 8.64 19.57 -15.29
CA GLU A 35 7.60 19.53 -16.33
C GLU A 35 6.37 20.37 -15.97
N HIS A 36 5.96 20.35 -14.71
CA HIS A 36 4.77 21.08 -14.21
C HIS A 36 5.09 22.48 -13.69
N ASN A 37 6.32 22.98 -13.92
CA ASN A 37 6.79 24.30 -13.51
C ASN A 37 6.57 24.57 -11.99
N VAL A 38 6.76 23.53 -11.18
CA VAL A 38 6.69 23.54 -9.73
C VAL A 38 8.11 23.62 -9.16
N SER A 39 8.36 24.56 -8.26
CA SER A 39 9.63 24.61 -7.55
C SER A 39 9.80 23.40 -6.64
N SER A 40 10.88 22.63 -6.79
CA SER A 40 11.19 21.49 -5.92
C SER A 40 11.26 21.89 -4.44
N LYS A 41 11.78 23.08 -4.12
CA LYS A 41 11.80 23.61 -2.74
C LYS A 41 10.38 23.78 -2.19
N SER A 42 9.48 24.34 -3.00
CA SER A 42 8.07 24.51 -2.61
C SER A 42 7.39 23.15 -2.46
N TYR A 43 7.66 22.22 -3.37
CA TYR A 43 7.13 20.86 -3.30
C TYR A 43 7.50 20.18 -1.97
N TYR A 44 8.79 20.14 -1.61
CA TYR A 44 9.22 19.50 -0.37
C TYR A 44 8.68 20.22 0.88
N TYR A 45 8.60 21.55 0.84
CA TYR A 45 7.98 22.33 1.92
C TYR A 45 6.51 21.93 2.13
N TRP A 46 5.72 21.86 1.05
CA TRP A 46 4.31 21.51 1.14
C TRP A 46 4.07 20.03 1.40
N LEU A 47 4.93 19.14 0.92
CA LEU A 47 4.90 17.72 1.26
C LEU A 47 5.06 17.50 2.76
N LYS A 48 5.99 18.21 3.40
CA LYS A 48 6.14 18.19 4.86
C LYS A 48 4.85 18.63 5.55
N ARG A 49 4.28 19.77 5.14
CA ARG A 49 3.06 20.34 5.73
C ARG A 49 1.84 19.43 5.57
N VAL A 50 1.70 18.76 4.42
CA VAL A 50 0.64 17.78 4.18
C VAL A 50 0.81 16.55 5.09
N ARG A 51 2.04 16.04 5.25
CA ARG A 51 2.32 14.91 6.15
C ARG A 51 1.99 15.25 7.61
N GLU A 52 2.39 16.42 8.07
CA GLU A 52 2.10 16.85 9.44
C GLU A 52 0.60 17.01 9.67
N ALA A 53 -0.13 17.62 8.72
CA ALA A 53 -1.59 17.72 8.81
C ALA A 53 -2.27 16.34 8.82
N ALA A 54 -1.75 15.37 8.07
CA ALA A 54 -2.24 14.00 8.11
C ALA A 54 -1.97 13.35 9.47
N CYS A 55 -0.77 13.50 10.03
CA CYS A 55 -0.43 13.01 11.37
C CYS A 55 -1.31 13.63 12.46
N GLU A 56 -1.57 14.94 12.41
CA GLU A 56 -2.45 15.65 13.35
C GLU A 56 -3.92 15.20 13.23
N ALA A 57 -4.34 14.74 12.05
CA ALA A 57 -5.70 14.27 11.80
C ALA A 57 -5.92 12.80 12.20
N LEU A 58 -4.84 12.02 12.38
CA LEU A 58 -4.97 10.65 12.88
C LEU A 58 -5.45 10.68 14.34
N PRO A 59 -6.37 9.77 14.72
CA PRO A 59 -6.73 9.62 16.12
C PRO A 59 -5.46 9.27 16.91
N ALA A 60 -5.32 9.84 18.11
CA ALA A 60 -4.22 9.49 19.00
C ALA A 60 -4.26 7.97 19.22
N LEU A 61 -3.22 7.28 18.76
CA LEU A 61 -3.01 5.89 19.15
C LEU A 61 -2.82 5.90 20.67
N HIS A 62 -3.85 5.48 21.39
CA HIS A 62 -3.76 5.27 22.83
C HIS A 62 -2.55 4.35 23.07
N THR A 63 -1.48 4.93 23.62
CA THR A 63 -0.15 4.30 23.77
C THR A 63 -0.14 3.23 24.87
N ASP A 64 -1.29 2.84 25.38
CA ASP A 64 -1.37 1.94 26.52
C ASP A 64 -1.33 0.45 26.13
N GLN A 65 -1.35 0.08 24.83
CA GLN A 65 -1.36 -1.33 24.41
C GLN A 65 -0.56 -1.70 23.14
N SER A 66 0.38 -0.88 22.66
CA SER A 66 1.34 -1.38 21.64
C SER A 66 2.50 -2.10 22.33
N THR A 67 2.28 -3.36 22.72
CA THR A 67 3.38 -4.26 23.08
C THR A 67 4.20 -4.57 21.82
N ILE A 68 5.39 -3.98 21.73
CA ILE A 68 6.40 -4.37 20.75
C ILE A 68 6.90 -5.76 21.16
N VAL A 69 6.45 -6.80 20.46
CA VAL A 69 6.90 -8.17 20.71
C VAL A 69 8.05 -8.48 19.75
N PRO A 70 9.18 -9.03 20.22
CA PRO A 70 10.25 -9.50 19.34
C PRO A 70 9.72 -10.58 18.40
N ILE A 71 9.88 -10.36 17.09
CA ILE A 71 9.66 -11.38 16.08
C ILE A 71 10.97 -12.14 15.94
N ASP A 72 10.98 -13.41 16.33
CA ASP A 72 12.14 -14.28 16.16
C ASP A 72 12.26 -14.67 14.68
N LEU A 73 13.03 -13.89 13.92
CA LEU A 73 13.36 -14.16 12.53
C LEU A 73 14.53 -15.15 12.51
N SER A 74 14.24 -16.43 12.70
CA SER A 74 15.20 -17.50 12.44
C SER A 74 15.55 -17.52 10.94
N VAL A 75 16.64 -16.86 10.56
CA VAL A 75 17.14 -16.82 9.18
C VAL A 75 17.96 -18.09 8.90
N PRO A 76 17.54 -18.98 7.98
CA PRO A 76 18.44 -20.01 7.48
C PRO A 76 19.49 -19.35 6.59
N ASN A 77 20.75 -19.53 6.95
CA ASN A 77 21.90 -18.98 6.25
C ASN A 77 22.04 -19.60 4.85
N THR A 78 21.48 -18.96 3.81
CA THR A 78 21.84 -19.24 2.41
C THR A 78 22.18 -17.94 1.70
N ARG A 79 23.47 -17.82 1.38
CA ARG A 79 24.04 -16.76 0.55
C ARG A 79 23.28 -16.67 -0.79
N ASN A 80 23.03 -15.44 -1.23
CA ASN A 80 22.39 -15.03 -2.49
C ASN A 80 20.93 -15.45 -2.67
N HIS A 81 19.99 -14.57 -2.32
CA HIS A 81 18.76 -14.44 -3.10
C HIS A 81 18.25 -12.99 -3.12
N HIS A 82 18.03 -12.53 -4.35
CA HIS A 82 17.24 -11.37 -4.74
C HIS A 82 15.95 -11.31 -3.92
N VAL A 83 15.56 -10.11 -3.46
CA VAL A 83 14.27 -9.86 -2.81
C VAL A 83 13.18 -10.00 -3.87
N ASP A 84 12.82 -11.24 -4.17
CA ASP A 84 11.54 -11.51 -4.78
C ASP A 84 10.52 -11.36 -3.67
N THR A 85 9.89 -10.19 -3.66
CA THR A 85 8.54 -10.06 -3.10
C THR A 85 7.71 -11.07 -3.86
N VAL A 86 7.59 -12.30 -3.34
CA VAL A 86 6.68 -13.30 -3.89
C VAL A 86 5.30 -12.73 -3.66
N SER A 87 4.81 -12.02 -4.68
CA SER A 87 3.39 -11.76 -4.87
C SER A 87 2.72 -13.12 -4.76
N ASN A 88 2.13 -13.38 -3.61
CA ASN A 88 1.42 -14.62 -3.31
C ASN A 88 0.06 -14.62 -4.03
N SER A 89 0.05 -14.14 -5.27
CA SER A 89 -1.10 -14.00 -6.14
C SER A 89 -1.40 -15.35 -6.79
N SER A 90 -2.65 -15.77 -6.70
CA SER A 90 -3.15 -16.98 -7.32
C SER A 90 -3.19 -16.82 -8.85
N ASP A 91 -2.80 -17.87 -9.57
CA ASP A 91 -2.78 -17.88 -11.05
C ASP A 91 -4.18 -18.14 -11.62
N ILE A 92 -4.99 -18.91 -10.89
CA ILE A 92 -6.37 -19.23 -11.23
C ILE A 92 -7.23 -19.03 -9.99
N VAL A 93 -8.36 -18.34 -10.15
CA VAL A 93 -9.39 -18.17 -9.11
C VAL A 93 -10.72 -18.64 -9.67
N ILE A 94 -11.39 -19.53 -8.93
CA ILE A 94 -12.70 -20.11 -9.29
C ILE A 94 -13.70 -19.75 -8.20
N HIS A 95 -14.83 -19.18 -8.59
CA HIS A 95 -15.94 -18.90 -7.69
C HIS A 95 -17.09 -19.89 -7.91
N MET A 96 -17.54 -20.54 -6.84
CA MET A 96 -18.65 -21.50 -6.85
C MET A 96 -19.59 -21.19 -5.68
N GLY A 97 -20.63 -20.40 -5.94
CA GLY A 97 -21.54 -19.93 -4.89
C GLY A 97 -20.80 -19.08 -3.86
N THR A 98 -20.77 -19.53 -2.61
CA THR A 98 -20.03 -18.89 -1.51
C THR A 98 -18.59 -19.38 -1.36
N VAL A 99 -18.17 -20.36 -2.17
CA VAL A 99 -16.82 -20.93 -2.12
C VAL A 99 -15.94 -20.26 -3.15
N THR A 100 -14.74 -19.85 -2.73
CA THR A 100 -13.67 -19.39 -3.63
C THR A 100 -12.52 -20.37 -3.55
N LEU A 101 -12.10 -20.88 -4.71
CA LEU A 101 -10.94 -21.76 -4.86
C LEU A 101 -9.83 -21.01 -5.59
N GLU A 102 -8.67 -20.93 -4.94
CA GLU A 102 -7.49 -20.25 -5.44
C GLU A 102 -6.37 -21.25 -5.72
N ILE A 103 -5.87 -21.28 -6.96
CA ILE A 103 -4.89 -22.25 -7.45
C ILE A 103 -3.65 -21.51 -7.94
N ARG A 104 -2.48 -22.03 -7.56
CA ARG A 104 -1.16 -21.56 -8.01
C ARG A 104 -0.56 -22.55 -9.01
N ASN A 105 0.33 -22.09 -9.88
CA ASN A 105 0.96 -22.91 -10.92
C ASN A 105 1.75 -24.11 -10.38
N HIS A 106 2.19 -24.07 -9.12
CA HIS A 106 2.86 -25.19 -8.46
C HIS A 106 1.93 -26.14 -7.71
N ALA A 107 0.61 -25.97 -7.79
CA ALA A 107 -0.33 -26.93 -7.24
C ALA A 107 -0.25 -28.25 -8.01
N SER A 108 -0.14 -29.38 -7.29
CA SER A 108 -0.07 -30.69 -7.94
C SER A 108 -1.43 -31.04 -8.56
N PRO A 109 -1.45 -31.76 -9.70
CA PRO A 109 -2.70 -32.23 -10.31
C PRO A 109 -3.57 -33.04 -9.34
N THR A 110 -2.93 -33.88 -8.51
CA THR A 110 -3.60 -34.70 -7.48
C THR A 110 -4.29 -33.86 -6.41
N LEU A 111 -3.67 -32.76 -5.98
CA LEU A 111 -4.25 -31.85 -4.99
C LEU A 111 -5.45 -31.12 -5.59
N ILE A 112 -5.33 -30.63 -6.82
CA ILE A 112 -6.43 -29.97 -7.54
C ILE A 112 -7.61 -30.95 -7.67
N GLU A 113 -7.36 -32.19 -8.10
CA GLU A 113 -8.40 -33.21 -8.27
C GLU A 113 -9.10 -33.53 -6.95
N HIS A 114 -8.35 -33.84 -5.89
CA HIS A 114 -8.92 -34.16 -4.58
C HIS A 114 -9.75 -33.01 -4.01
N THR A 115 -9.27 -31.78 -4.17
CA THR A 115 -9.98 -30.58 -3.69
C THR A 115 -11.29 -30.40 -4.44
N LEU A 116 -11.28 -30.49 -5.78
CA LEU A 116 -12.49 -30.38 -6.59
C LEU A 116 -13.50 -31.50 -6.25
N ARG A 117 -13.03 -32.74 -6.04
CA ARG A 117 -13.89 -33.87 -5.65
C ARG A 117 -14.51 -33.68 -4.26
N ALA A 118 -13.76 -33.12 -3.31
CA ALA A 118 -14.29 -32.78 -1.99
C ALA A 118 -15.40 -31.71 -2.09
N LEU A 119 -15.18 -30.69 -2.91
CA LEU A 119 -16.15 -29.59 -3.11
C LEU A 119 -17.46 -30.06 -3.75
N GLN A 120 -17.46 -31.12 -4.56
CA GLN A 120 -18.70 -31.69 -5.13
C GLN A 120 -19.71 -32.18 -4.08
N HIS A 121 -19.27 -32.44 -2.85
CA HIS A 121 -20.11 -32.95 -1.76
C HIS A 121 -20.57 -31.84 -0.81
N VAL A 122 -20.08 -30.61 -0.99
CA VAL A 122 -20.47 -29.45 -0.20
C VAL A 122 -21.73 -28.85 -0.85
N ARG A 123 -22.86 -28.99 -0.18
CA ARG A 123 -24.18 -28.53 -0.65
C ARG A 123 -24.52 -27.16 -0.06
#